data_AF-E8WXF2-F1
#
_entry.id   AF-E8WXF2-F1
#
_cell.length_a   1.000
_cell.length_b   1.000
_cell.length_c   1.000
_cell.angle_alpha   90.00
_cell.angle_beta   90.00
_cell.angle_gamma   90.00
#
_symmetry.space_group_name_H-M   'P 1'
#
loop_
_entity.id
_entity.type
_entity.pdbx_description
1 polymer ?
#
loop_
_entity_poly.entity_id
_entity_poly.type
_entity_poly.pdbx_seq_one_letter_code
_entity_poly.pdbx_strand_id
1 'polypeptide(L)'
;MGVATAERSAKASFREPDFSDEQIREVAGNDAAAIAQWADTVAKERGIRVRPRPNDAFIKAVSRLSDGVVDLDPVEELLVELSRAGVISSFQRGLLQVHYLG
;
A
#
# COMPACT_ATOMS: atom_id res chain seq x y z
N MET A 1 -44.49 -14.55 16.83
CA MET A 1 -43.24 -13.77 16.94
C MET A 1 -42.09 -14.69 16.57
N GLY A 2 -41.33 -14.35 15.54
CA GLY A 2 -40.12 -15.05 15.13
C GLY A 2 -39.32 -14.08 14.29
N VAL A 3 -38.46 -13.30 14.93
CA VAL A 3 -37.69 -12.24 14.29
C VAL A 3 -36.59 -12.86 13.43
N ALA A 4 -36.63 -12.56 12.14
CA ALA A 4 -35.57 -12.86 11.20
C ALA A 4 -34.40 -11.91 11.44
N THR A 5 -33.33 -12.37 12.08
CA THR A 5 -32.05 -11.66 12.11
C THR A 5 -31.24 -12.03 10.87
N ALA A 6 -31.62 -11.42 9.76
CA ALA A 6 -30.74 -11.25 8.60
C ALA A 6 -29.87 -10.02 8.84
N GLU A 7 -28.84 -10.12 9.68
CA GLU A 7 -27.82 -9.08 9.77
C GLU A 7 -26.67 -9.41 8.81
N ARG A 8 -26.70 -8.62 7.72
CA ARG A 8 -25.77 -8.60 6.61
C ARG A 8 -24.34 -8.50 7.13
N SER A 9 -23.56 -9.55 6.91
CA SER A 9 -22.11 -9.44 6.84
C SER A 9 -21.79 -8.46 5.71
N ALA A 10 -21.48 -7.22 6.07
CA ALA A 10 -20.99 -6.21 5.16
C ALA A 10 -19.63 -6.69 4.64
N LYS A 11 -19.64 -7.44 3.53
CA LYS A 11 -18.47 -7.69 2.71
C LYS A 11 -17.80 -6.34 2.51
N ALA A 12 -16.59 -6.18 3.07
CA ALA A 12 -15.72 -5.07 2.74
C ALA A 12 -15.76 -4.93 1.22
N SER A 13 -16.32 -3.83 0.73
CA SER A 13 -16.38 -3.55 -0.69
C SER A 13 -14.94 -3.51 -1.15
N PHE A 14 -14.46 -4.58 -1.79
CA PHE A 14 -13.16 -4.61 -2.43
C PHE A 14 -13.24 -3.53 -3.50
N ARG A 15 -12.74 -2.34 -3.17
CA ARG A 15 -12.57 -1.29 -4.15
C ARG A 15 -11.52 -1.83 -5.12
N GLU A 16 -11.92 -1.98 -6.38
CA GLU A 16 -10.98 -2.38 -7.42
C GLU A 16 -9.84 -1.35 -7.45
N PRO A 17 -8.58 -1.80 -7.53
CA PRO A 17 -7.46 -0.89 -7.65
C PRO A 17 -7.61 -0.05 -8.91
N ASP A 18 -7.11 1.17 -8.86
CA ASP A 18 -7.24 2.11 -9.99
C ASP A 18 -6.30 1.77 -11.16
N PHE A 19 -5.39 0.81 -10.96
CA PHE A 19 -4.45 0.31 -11.97
C PHE A 19 -4.63 -1.19 -12.18
N SER A 20 -4.54 -1.64 -13.42
CA SER A 20 -4.52 -3.07 -13.75
C SER A 20 -3.19 -3.71 -13.38
N ASP A 21 -3.19 -5.04 -13.21
CA ASP A 21 -1.97 -5.78 -12.90
C ASP A 21 -0.93 -5.68 -14.02
N GLU A 22 -1.35 -5.58 -15.28
CA GLU A 22 -0.47 -5.35 -16.43
C GLU A 22 0.22 -3.99 -16.34
N GLN A 23 -0.51 -2.93 -16.01
CA GLN A 23 0.05 -1.59 -15.84
C GLN A 23 1.09 -1.56 -14.71
N ILE A 24 0.81 -2.25 -13.59
CA ILE A 24 1.77 -2.35 -12.49
C ILE A 24 2.99 -3.18 -12.87
N ARG A 25 2.84 -4.25 -13.66
CA ARG A 25 3.98 -5.01 -14.18
C ARG A 25 4.85 -4.19 -15.12
N GLU A 26 4.27 -3.32 -15.93
CA GLU A 26 5.03 -2.40 -16.77
C GLU A 26 5.88 -1.45 -15.92
N VAL A 27 5.28 -0.84 -14.89
CA VAL A 27 6.01 0.02 -13.94
C VAL A 27 7.12 -0.77 -13.22
N ALA A 28 6.79 -1.95 -12.70
CA ALA A 28 7.74 -2.83 -12.00
C ALA A 28 8.87 -3.35 -12.90
N GLY A 29 8.64 -3.45 -14.21
CA GLY A 29 9.65 -3.85 -15.19
C GLY A 29 10.72 -2.79 -15.45
N ASN A 30 10.56 -1.57 -14.93
CA ASN A 30 11.56 -0.51 -15.00
C ASN A 30 12.52 -0.56 -13.80
N ASP A 31 13.41 0.43 -13.70
CA ASP A 31 14.32 0.57 -12.57
C ASP A 31 13.64 1.17 -11.32
N ALA A 32 14.34 1.08 -10.18
CA ALA A 32 13.85 1.61 -8.90
C ALA A 32 13.54 3.12 -8.96
N ALA A 33 14.26 3.89 -9.79
CA ALA A 33 14.03 5.32 -9.96
C ALA A 33 12.69 5.59 -10.67
N ALA A 34 12.34 4.81 -11.68
CA ALA A 34 11.06 4.88 -12.36
C ALA A 34 9.90 4.52 -11.43
N ILE A 35 10.06 3.50 -10.58
CA ILE A 35 9.07 3.14 -9.55
C ILE A 35 8.85 4.29 -8.57
N ALA A 36 9.94 4.90 -8.08
CA ALA A 36 9.89 6.04 -7.17
C ALA A 36 9.19 7.26 -7.81
N GLN A 37 9.55 7.59 -9.05
CA GLN A 37 8.95 8.70 -9.79
C GLN A 37 7.47 8.46 -10.09
N TRP A 38 7.11 7.23 -10.46
CA TRP A 38 5.72 6.85 -10.68
C TRP A 38 4.90 6.99 -9.39
N ALA A 39 5.41 6.45 -8.28
CA ALA A 39 4.71 6.50 -6.99
C ALA A 39 4.49 7.95 -6.53
N ASP A 40 5.51 8.82 -6.66
CA ASP A 40 5.43 10.26 -6.35
C ASP A 40 4.41 10.98 -7.24
N THR A 41 4.42 10.71 -8.54
CA THR A 41 3.47 11.30 -9.50
C THR A 41 2.04 10.92 -9.15
N VAL A 42 1.77 9.62 -8.96
CA VAL A 42 0.42 9.12 -8.63
C VAL A 42 -0.05 9.66 -7.28
N ALA A 43 0.83 9.74 -6.29
CA ALA A 43 0.50 10.30 -4.98
C ALA A 43 0.14 11.79 -5.10
N LYS A 44 0.91 12.58 -5.86
CA LYS A 44 0.64 14.01 -6.10
C LYS A 44 -0.67 14.25 -6.82
N GLU A 45 -0.94 13.53 -7.90
CA GLU A 45 -2.18 13.62 -8.68
C GLU A 45 -3.41 13.36 -7.82
N ARG A 46 -3.28 12.48 -6.83
CA ARG A 46 -4.39 12.04 -5.96
C ARG A 46 -4.41 12.74 -4.60
N GLY A 47 -3.48 13.68 -4.36
CA GLY A 47 -3.35 14.38 -3.09
C GLY A 47 -3.00 13.48 -1.90
N ILE A 48 -2.43 12.31 -2.16
CA ILE A 48 -1.99 11.36 -1.14
C ILE A 48 -0.65 11.83 -0.59
N ARG A 49 -0.53 11.85 0.74
CA ARG A 49 0.69 12.21 1.45
C ARG A 49 1.01 11.13 2.47
N VAL A 50 2.29 10.86 2.67
CA VAL A 50 2.75 10.03 3.78
C VAL A 50 2.24 10.65 5.08
N ARG A 51 1.44 9.90 5.83
CA ARG A 51 0.97 10.30 7.17
C ARG A 51 1.31 9.19 8.16
N PRO A 52 2.10 9.48 9.19
CA PRO A 52 2.38 8.50 10.23
C PRO A 52 1.07 8.12 10.94
N ARG A 53 0.74 6.82 10.98
CA ARG A 53 -0.40 6.30 11.73
C ARG A 53 0.05 5.72 13.08
N PRO A 54 -0.82 5.68 14.09
CA PRO A 54 -0.49 5.07 15.39
C PRO A 54 0.00 3.62 15.27
N ASN A 55 -0.53 2.87 14.30
CA ASN A 55 -0.11 1.49 14.04
C ASN A 55 1.32 1.40 13.50
N ASP A 56 1.79 2.42 12.78
CA ASP A 56 3.16 2.47 12.25
C ASP A 56 4.17 2.67 13.39
N ALA A 57 3.79 3.44 14.41
CA ALA A 57 4.59 3.59 15.63
C ALA A 57 4.69 2.28 16.44
N PHE A 58 3.60 1.51 16.49
CA PHE A 58 3.60 0.19 17.14
C PHE A 58 4.50 -0.79 16.38
N ILE A 59 4.36 -0.89 15.05
CA ILE A 59 5.22 -1.74 14.21
C ILE A 59 6.69 -1.34 14.40
N LYS A 60 7.01 -0.04 14.35
CA LYS A 60 8.37 0.47 14.56
C LYS A 60 8.92 0.13 15.95
N ALA A 61 8.10 0.20 16.99
CA ALA A 61 8.49 -0.17 18.35
C ALA A 61 8.77 -1.68 18.49
N VAL A 62 7.94 -2.54 17.87
CA VAL A 62 8.12 -3.99 17.86
C VAL A 62 9.34 -4.40 17.03
N SER A 63 9.56 -3.76 15.89
CA SER A 63 10.75 -3.92 15.04
C SER A 63 12.04 -3.60 15.81
N ARG A 64 12.06 -2.49 16.56
CA ARG A 64 13.19 -2.12 17.44
C ARG A 64 13.44 -3.13 18.55
N LEU A 65 12.40 -3.72 19.11
CA LEU A 65 12.53 -4.74 20.16
C LEU A 65 13.14 -6.05 19.61
N SER A 66 12.97 -6.32 18.32
CA SER A 66 13.48 -7.51 17.65
C SER A 66 14.86 -7.32 17.00
N ASP A 67 15.54 -6.19 17.27
CA ASP A 67 16.81 -5.77 16.62
C ASP A 67 16.74 -5.66 15.08
N GLY A 68 15.53 -5.75 14.52
CA GLY A 68 15.25 -5.59 13.11
C GLY A 68 14.67 -4.21 12.88
N VAL A 69 15.53 -3.19 12.83
CA VAL A 69 15.10 -1.82 12.48
C VAL A 69 14.60 -1.82 11.04
N VAL A 70 13.27 -1.87 10.87
CA VAL A 70 12.62 -1.63 9.58
C VAL A 70 12.31 -0.14 9.54
N ASP A 71 13.29 0.66 9.13
CA ASP A 71 13.01 2.02 8.65
C ASP A 71 12.67 1.89 7.17
N LEU A 72 11.39 2.01 6.85
CA LEU A 72 10.93 2.11 5.47
C LEU A 72 11.47 3.40 4.88
N ASP A 73 11.99 3.35 3.67
CA ASP A 73 12.33 4.58 2.97
C ASP A 73 11.07 5.31 2.46
N PRO A 74 11.20 6.58 2.05
CA PRO A 74 10.04 7.38 1.64
C PRO A 74 9.23 6.79 0.49
N VAL A 75 9.83 6.01 -0.41
CA VAL A 75 9.14 5.36 -1.52
C VAL A 75 8.33 4.18 -1.01
N GLU A 76 8.89 3.37 -0.12
CA GLU A 76 8.18 2.26 0.51
C GLU A 76 6.98 2.75 1.34
N GLU A 77 7.15 3.83 2.10
CA GLU A 77 6.05 4.49 2.83
C GLU A 77 4.96 5.00 1.87
N LEU A 78 5.37 5.53 0.71
CA LEU A 78 4.44 6.01 -0.31
C LEU A 78 3.63 4.86 -0.93
N LEU A 79 4.28 3.75 -1.28
CA LEU A 79 3.61 2.55 -1.81
C LEU A 79 2.61 1.98 -0.79
N VAL A 80 2.94 2.04 0.50
CA VAL A 80 2.02 1.69 1.59
C VAL A 80 0.80 2.61 1.60
N GLU A 81 0.97 3.92 1.51
CA GLU A 81 -0.16 4.84 1.50
C GLU A 81 -1.01 4.75 0.22
N LEU A 82 -0.40 4.51 -0.95
CA LEU A 82 -1.14 4.21 -2.18
C LEU A 82 -2.03 2.96 -2.00
N SER A 83 -1.49 1.90 -1.39
CA SER A 83 -2.27 0.70 -1.12
C SER A 83 -3.39 0.95 -0.10
N ARG A 84 -3.12 1.71 0.97
CA ARG A 84 -4.12 2.10 1.97
C ARG A 84 -5.23 2.99 1.41
N ALA A 85 -4.90 3.82 0.42
CA ALA A 85 -5.86 4.65 -0.30
C ALA A 85 -6.69 3.86 -1.33
N GLY A 86 -6.36 2.58 -1.56
CA GLY A 86 -7.02 1.74 -2.56
C GLY A 86 -6.58 2.02 -3.99
N VAL A 87 -5.51 2.81 -4.17
CA VAL A 87 -4.93 3.12 -5.50
C VAL A 87 -4.36 1.88 -6.14
N ILE A 88 -3.65 1.08 -5.35
CA ILE A 88 -3.09 -0.22 -5.73
C ILE A 88 -3.50 -1.30 -4.75
N SER A 89 -3.61 -2.53 -5.23
CA SER A 89 -3.88 -3.68 -4.38
C SER A 89 -2.67 -4.04 -3.52
N SER A 90 -2.87 -4.84 -2.48
CA SER A 90 -1.76 -5.33 -1.66
C SER A 90 -0.78 -6.21 -2.46
N PHE A 91 -1.26 -6.92 -3.47
CA PHE A 91 -0.43 -7.69 -4.40
C PHE A 91 0.44 -6.77 -5.26
N GLN A 92 -0.18 -5.75 -5.87
CA GLN A 92 0.52 -4.75 -6.69
C GLN A 92 1.59 -4.00 -5.88
N ARG A 93 1.29 -3.64 -4.63
CA ARG A 93 2.28 -3.08 -3.70
C ARG A 93 3.46 -4.04 -3.49
N GLY A 94 3.17 -5.31 -3.21
CA GLY A 94 4.22 -6.32 -3.00
C GLY A 94 5.12 -6.48 -4.23
N LEU A 95 4.53 -6.48 -5.42
CA LEU A 95 5.28 -6.54 -6.68
C LEU A 95 6.20 -5.32 -6.83
N LEU A 96 5.68 -4.11 -6.70
CA LEU A 96 6.48 -2.89 -6.80
C LEU A 96 7.59 -2.85 -5.75
N GLN A 97 7.32 -3.32 -4.53
CA GLN A 97 8.29 -3.30 -3.45
C GLN A 97 9.44 -4.29 -3.67
N VAL A 98 9.18 -5.48 -4.22
CA VAL A 98 10.25 -6.42 -4.58
C VAL A 98 11.13 -5.85 -5.69
N HIS A 99 10.54 -5.24 -6.71
CA HIS A 99 11.28 -4.67 -7.83
C HIS A 99 12.03 -3.38 -7.47
N TYR A 100 11.54 -2.64 -6.49
CA TYR A 100 12.23 -1.45 -5.99
C TYR A 100 13.45 -1.80 -5.13
N LEU A 101 13.41 -2.92 -4.40
CA LEU A 101 14.50 -3.39 -3.53
C LEU A 101 15.53 -4.30 -4.22
N GLY A 102 15.20 -4.81 -5.42
CA GLY A 102 16.04 -5.75 -6.20
C GLY A 102 16.94 -5.05 -7.19
#